data_AF-A0A259S4Q1-F1
#
_entry.id   AF-A0A259S4Q1-F1
#
_cell.length_a   1.000
_cell.length_b   1.000
_cell.length_c   1.000
_cell.angle_alpha   90.00
_cell.angle_beta   90.00
_cell.angle_gamma   90.00
#
_symmetry.space_group_name_H-M   'P 1'
#
loop_
_entity.id
_entity.type
_entity.pdbx_description
1 polymer ?
#
loop_
_entity_poly.entity_id
_entity_poly.type
_entity_poly.pdbx_seq_one_letter_code
_entity_poly.pdbx_strand_id
1 'polypeptide(L)' 'MTHAKVSLSLSEEDIAFLDAETQSGRYASRSAATQDAVRLLRESRLADAYAEAFAEGYDEGWDQASDDGLASA' A
#
# COMPACT_ATOMS: atom_id res chain seq x y z
N MET A 1 -7.81 11.45 -12.10
CA MET A 1 -6.80 10.41 -12.41
C MET A 1 -7.15 9.78 -13.74
N THR A 2 -6.16 9.51 -14.59
CA THR A 2 -6.40 8.91 -15.90
C THR A 2 -6.29 7.39 -15.75
N HIS A 3 -7.31 6.64 -16.19
CA HIS A 3 -7.29 5.17 -16.19
C HIS A 3 -7.08 4.66 -17.61
N ALA A 4 -6.26 3.61 -17.76
CA ALA A 4 -6.10 2.87 -18.99
C ALA A 4 -6.77 1.49 -18.86
N LYS A 5 -7.47 1.06 -19.91
CA LYS A 5 -7.98 -0.30 -20.00
C LYS A 5 -6.88 -1.21 -20.51
N VAL A 6 -6.72 -2.37 -19.88
CA VAL A 6 -5.74 -3.38 -20.24
C VAL A 6 -6.43 -4.73 -20.41
N SER A 7 -5.92 -5.55 -21.31
CA SER A 7 -6.31 -6.96 -21.42
C SER A 7 -5.30 -7.78 -20.61
N LEU A 8 -5.78 -8.64 -19.72
CA LEU A 8 -4.95 -9.44 -18.82
C LEU A 8 -5.35 -10.91 -18.91
N SER A 9 -4.36 -11.79 -18.89
CA SER A 9 -4.58 -13.22 -18.68
C SER A 9 -4.43 -13.51 -17.19
N LEU A 10 -5.50 -14.02 -16.58
CA LEU A 10 -5.55 -14.45 -15.18
C LEU A 10 -6.07 -15.89 -15.13
N SER A 11 -5.74 -16.61 -14.06
CA SER A 11 -6.33 -17.93 -13.85
C SER A 11 -7.84 -17.82 -13.58
N GLU A 12 -8.58 -18.90 -13.81
CA GLU A 12 -10.01 -18.94 -13.48
C GLU A 12 -10.25 -18.71 -11.98
N GLU A 13 -9.33 -19.21 -11.14
CA GLU A 13 -9.36 -19.02 -9.68
C GLU A 13 -9.21 -17.55 -9.29
N ASP A 14 -8.25 -16.83 -9.90
CA ASP A 14 -8.05 -15.41 -9.63
C ASP A 14 -9.27 -14.58 -10.06
N ILE A 15 -9.90 -14.94 -11.19
CA ILE A 15 -11.13 -14.28 -11.65
C ILE A 15 -12.26 -14.52 -10.65
N ALA A 16 -12.43 -15.77 -10.18
CA ALA A 16 -13.44 -16.13 -9.19
C ALA A 16 -13.23 -15.40 -7.86
N PHE A 17 -11.98 -15.23 -7.43
CA PHE A 17 -11.64 -14.44 -6.25
C PHE A 17 -12.05 -12.96 -6.41
N LEU A 18 -11.68 -12.32 -7.52
CA LEU A 18 -12.05 -10.92 -7.79
C LEU A 18 -13.57 -10.73 -7.87
N ASP A 19 -14.28 -11.74 -8.37
CA ASP A 19 -15.74 -11.78 -8.37
C ASP A 19 -16.34 -11.85 -6.98
N ALA A 20 -15.83 -12.74 -6.13
CA ALA A 20 -16.29 -12.86 -4.75
C ALA A 20 -16.10 -11.55 -3.98
N GLU A 21 -14.97 -10.86 -4.17
CA GLU A 21 -14.71 -9.57 -3.52
C GLU A 21 -15.61 -8.43 -4.05
N THR A 22 -16.05 -8.52 -5.31
CA THR A 22 -17.03 -7.57 -5.86
C THR A 22 -18.45 -7.89 -5.36
N GLN A 23 -18.81 -9.18 -5.30
CA GLN A 23 -20.12 -9.64 -4.84
C GLN A 23 -20.34 -9.41 -3.34
N SER A 24 -19.28 -9.51 -2.53
CA SER A 24 -19.30 -9.18 -1.11
C SER A 24 -19.46 -7.67 -0.84
N GLY A 25 -19.34 -6.84 -1.87
CA GLY A 25 -19.41 -5.38 -1.78
C GLY A 25 -18.12 -4.73 -1.29
N ARG A 26 -17.04 -5.50 -1.09
CA ARG A 26 -15.73 -4.96 -0.69
C ARG A 26 -15.16 -4.02 -1.75
N TYR A 27 -15.33 -4.37 -3.03
CA TYR A 27 -14.95 -3.52 -4.15
C TYR A 27 -16.11 -3.26 -5.10
N ALA A 28 -16.15 -2.05 -5.66
CA ALA A 28 -17.18 -1.66 -6.63
C ALA A 28 -17.05 -2.35 -7.99
N SER A 29 -15.89 -2.95 -8.30
CA SER A 29 -15.64 -3.70 -9.53
C SER A 29 -14.36 -4.53 -9.43
N ARG A 30 -14.18 -5.50 -10.34
CA ARG A 30 -12.91 -6.23 -10.52
C ARG A 30 -11.73 -5.28 -10.71
N SER A 31 -11.89 -4.22 -11.51
CA SER A 31 -10.83 -3.23 -11.73
C SER A 31 -10.42 -2.50 -10.44
N ALA A 32 -11.37 -2.21 -9.55
CA ALA A 32 -11.05 -1.61 -8.24
C ALA A 32 -10.24 -2.57 -7.37
N ALA A 33 -10.63 -3.86 -7.33
CA ALA A 33 -9.89 -4.91 -6.63
C ALA A 33 -8.47 -5.10 -7.22
N THR A 34 -8.34 -5.18 -8.54
CA THR A 34 -7.02 -5.28 -9.21
C THR A 34 -6.15 -4.06 -8.95
N GLN A 35 -6.73 -2.85 -8.94
CA GLN A 35 -5.98 -1.64 -8.66
C GLN A 35 -5.49 -1.59 -7.21
N ASP A 36 -6.28 -2.12 -6.26
CA ASP A 36 -5.86 -2.28 -4.87
C ASP A 36 -4.72 -3.31 -4.73
N ALA A 37 -4.80 -4.44 -5.44
CA ALA A 37 -3.71 -5.41 -5.48
C ALA A 37 -2.39 -4.80 -6.01
N VAL A 38 -2.46 -3.93 -7.03
CA VAL A 38 -1.29 -3.20 -7.52
C VAL A 38 -0.75 -2.22 -6.48
N ARG A 39 -1.61 -1.57 -5.69
CA ARG A 39 -1.20 -0.70 -4.58
C ARG A 39 -0.47 -1.52 -3.51
N LEU A 40 -1.04 -2.64 -3.08
CA LEU A 40 -0.44 -3.53 -2.09
C LEU A 40 0.93 -4.06 -2.56
N LEU A 41 1.10 -4.36 -3.85
CA LEU A 41 2.38 -4.77 -4.42
C LEU A 41 3.43 -3.65 -4.42
N ARG A 42 3.01 -2.38 -4.50
CA ARG A 42 3.93 -1.24 -4.32
C ARG A 42 4.33 -1.12 -2.85
N GLU A 43 3.35 -1.19 -1.95
CA GLU A 43 3.55 -1.08 -0.51
C GLU A 43 4.44 -2.19 0.05
N SER A 44 4.33 -3.43 -0.47
CA SER A 44 5.20 -4.53 -0.04
C SER A 44 6.68 -4.26 -0.32
N ARG A 45 6.99 -3.42 -1.32
CA ARG A 45 8.37 -3.00 -1.62
C ARG A 45 8.83 -1.83 -0.74
N LEU A 46 7.91 -1.10 -0.10
CA LEU A 46 8.27 -0.03 0.82
C LEU A 46 8.88 -0.58 2.11
N ALA A 47 8.47 -1.76 2.57
CA ALA A 47 9.01 -2.35 3.81
C ALA A 47 10.54 -2.52 3.73
N ASP A 48 11.03 -3.08 2.63
CA ASP A 48 12.47 -3.24 2.40
C ASP A 48 13.18 -1.89 2.29
N ALA A 49 12.57 -0.92 1.59
CA ALA A 49 13.13 0.43 1.44
C ALA A 49 13.20 1.18 2.80
N TYR A 50 12.19 1.02 3.67
CA TYR A 50 12.22 1.56 5.02
C TYR A 50 13.28 0.86 5.87
N ALA A 51 13.40 -0.46 5.78
CA ALA A 51 14.41 -1.21 6.52
C ALA A 51 15.83 -0.78 6.12
N GLU A 52 16.09 -0.58 4.83
CA GLU A 52 17.35 -0.03 4.31
C GLU A 52 17.60 1.38 4.85
N ALA A 53 16.62 2.28 4.75
CA ALA A 53 16.74 3.65 5.25
C ALA A 53 17.02 3.72 6.76
N PHE A 54 16.36 2.88 7.57
CA PHE A 54 16.65 2.80 9.01
C PHE A 54 18.02 2.17 9.31
N ALA A 55 18.52 1.29 8.42
CA ALA A 55 19.86 0.71 8.56
C ALA A 55 20.99 1.70 8.24
N GLU A 56 20.73 2.76 7.46
CA GLU A 56 21.68 3.87 7.25
C GLU A 56 22.01 4.62 8.54
N GLY A 57 21.17 4.45 9.56
CA GLY A 57 21.38 4.96 10.91
C GLY A 57 20.45 6.12 11.24
N TYR A 58 20.31 6.35 12.54
CA TYR A 58 19.55 7.46 13.09
C TYR A 58 20.52 8.57 13.55
N ASP A 59 20.19 9.82 13.24
CA ASP A 59 20.90 10.97 13.78
C ASP A 59 20.29 11.35 15.15
N GLU A 60 21.01 11.04 16.22
CA GLU A 60 20.62 11.32 17.62
C GLU A 60 20.34 12.81 17.87
N GLY A 61 20.81 13.71 17.00
CA GLY A 61 20.48 15.14 17.07
C GLY A 61 18.98 15.42 16.94
N TRP A 62 18.21 14.53 16.30
CA TRP A 62 16.75 14.65 16.19
C TRP A 62 16.02 14.42 17.51
N ASP A 63 16.63 13.75 18.49
CA ASP A 63 16.00 13.50 19.81
C ASP A 63 15.70 14.81 20.54
N GLN A 64 16.49 15.86 20.29
CA GLN A 64 16.32 17.17 20.94
C GLN A 64 15.01 17.85 20.56
N ALA A 65 14.49 17.58 19.35
CA ALA A 65 13.25 18.16 18.86
C ALA A 65 12.00 17.34 19.24
N SER A 66 12.16 16.20 19.93
CA SER A 66 11.06 15.27 20.22
C SER A 66 9.98 15.86 21.14
N ASP A 67 10.35 16.81 22.00
CA ASP A 67 9.45 17.49 22.94
C ASP A 67 9.06 18.92 22.50
N ASP A 68 9.50 19.37 21.33
CA ASP A 68 9.24 20.74 20.85
C ASP A 68 7.73 21.01 20.70
N GLY A 69 7.26 22.09 21.32
CA GLY A 69 5.85 22.50 21.26
C GLY A 69 4.90 21.73 22.18
N LEU A 70 5.39 20.76 22.95
CA LEU A 70 4.61 20.19 24.05
C LEU A 70 4.53 21.23 25.18
N ALA A 71 3.30 21.67 25.51
CA ALA A 71 3.08 22.48 26.69
C ALA A 71 3.42 21.62 27.92
N SER A 72 4.37 22.07 28.74
CA SER A 72 4.57 21.47 30.05
C SER A 72 3.24 21.52 30.82
N ALA A 73 2.83 20.36 31.35
CA ALA A 73 1.69 20.26 32.26
C ALA A 73 1.98 20.97 33.58
#